data_AF-A0A2K4MIR2-F1
#
_entry.id   AF-A0A2K4MIR2-F1
#
_cell.length_a   1.000
_cell.length_b   1.000
_cell.length_c   1.000
_cell.angle_alpha   90.00
_cell.angle_beta   90.00
_cell.angle_gamma   90.00
#
_symmetry.space_group_name_H-M   'P 1'
#
loop_
_entity.id
_entity.type
_entity.pdbx_description
1 polymer ?
#
loop_
_entity_poly.entity_id
_entity_poly.type
_entity_poly.pdbx_seq_one_letter_code
_entity_poly.pdbx_strand_id
1 'polypeptide(L)'
;MTPSKACPLLLQSGKLLWFRHPQAGCQLVKGTIESGETPSQAALRELREEAGIVHARVVKDLGEWEAGYQGQRWSFQLCEVDVRLPDSWTHFCADDGGQLFDFFWRPLLSAAPDDSHPLYHRALAEARRRLAEGLPAASGNEERI
;
A
#
# COMPACT_ATOMS: atom_id res chain seq x y z
N MET A 1 -9.37 -1.72 -20.01
CA MET A 1 -8.00 -2.25 -19.85
C MET A 1 -7.84 -2.63 -18.39
N THR A 2 -7.18 -3.73 -18.07
CA THR A 2 -7.00 -4.21 -16.69
C THR A 2 -5.82 -3.51 -15.99
N PRO A 3 -5.75 -3.54 -14.65
CA PRO A 3 -4.60 -3.04 -13.91
C PRO A 3 -3.41 -3.99 -14.10
N SER A 4 -2.20 -3.44 -14.14
CA SER A 4 -0.96 -4.21 -14.25
C SER A 4 -0.21 -4.34 -12.93
N LYS A 5 -0.55 -3.51 -11.94
CA LYS A 5 0.03 -3.52 -10.60
C LYS A 5 -1.04 -3.58 -9.54
N ALA A 6 -0.78 -4.31 -8.46
CA ALA A 6 -1.56 -4.25 -7.24
C ALA A 6 -0.74 -3.55 -6.15
N CYS A 7 -1.36 -2.62 -5.42
CA CYS A 7 -0.74 -1.89 -4.31
C CYS A 7 -1.58 -2.09 -3.04
N PRO A 8 -1.13 -2.93 -2.10
CA PRO A 8 -1.75 -3.04 -0.79
C PRO A 8 -1.54 -1.76 0.02
N LEU A 9 -2.63 -1.14 0.45
CA LEU A 9 -2.63 -0.06 1.42
C LEU A 9 -2.87 -0.66 2.81
N LEU A 10 -1.80 -1.04 3.50
CA LEU A 10 -1.87 -1.53 4.87
C LEU A 10 -1.80 -0.38 5.86
N LEU A 11 -2.88 -0.17 6.62
CA LEU A 11 -2.97 0.87 7.64
C LEU A 11 -2.85 0.31 9.05
N GLN A 12 -2.06 0.96 9.90
CA GLN A 12 -1.98 0.69 11.32
C GLN A 12 -2.04 2.01 12.10
N SER A 13 -3.09 2.21 12.90
CA SER A 13 -3.29 3.42 13.71
C SER A 13 -3.15 4.72 12.90
N GLY A 14 -3.76 4.79 11.71
CA GLY A 14 -3.70 5.95 10.82
C GLY A 14 -2.36 6.17 10.11
N LYS A 15 -1.44 5.19 10.19
CA LYS A 15 -0.17 5.20 9.48
C LYS A 15 -0.18 4.17 8.35
N LEU A 16 0.41 4.53 7.22
CA LEU A 16 0.61 3.66 6.06
C LEU A 16 1.99 3.00 6.14
N LEU A 17 2.06 1.74 5.72
CA LEU A 17 3.31 1.00 5.62
C LEU A 17 4.15 1.49 4.43
N TRP A 18 5.43 1.73 4.67
CA TRP A 18 6.45 2.02 3.66
C TRP A 18 7.64 1.09 3.88
N PHE A 19 8.45 0.95 2.85
CA PHE A 19 9.79 0.38 3.01
C PHE A 19 10.84 1.22 2.31
N ARG A 20 12.10 1.08 2.74
CA ARG A 20 13.28 1.65 2.09
C ARG A 20 13.97 0.56 1.29
N HIS A 21 14.02 0.74 -0.03
CA HIS A 21 14.80 -0.09 -0.94
C HIS A 21 16.27 0.37 -0.90
N PRO A 22 17.25 -0.55 -0.86
CA PRO A 22 18.66 -0.19 -0.67
C PRO A 22 19.21 0.72 -1.78
N GLN A 23 18.63 0.64 -2.98
CA GLN A 23 19.09 1.38 -4.16
C GLN A 23 18.07 2.35 -4.76
N ALA A 24 16.81 2.33 -4.32
CA ALA A 24 15.71 3.04 -4.98
C ALA A 24 14.93 3.99 -4.05
N GLY A 25 15.42 4.14 -2.82
CA GLY A 25 14.78 4.97 -1.80
C GLY A 25 13.47 4.36 -1.29
N CYS A 26 12.62 5.20 -0.71
CA CYS A 26 11.38 4.71 -0.10
C CYS A 26 10.28 4.41 -1.12
N GLN A 27 9.53 3.34 -0.85
CA GLN A 27 8.50 2.81 -1.72
C GLN A 27 7.28 2.34 -0.91
N LEU A 28 6.15 2.23 -1.60
CA LEU A 28 5.01 1.42 -1.16
C LEU A 28 5.20 -0.01 -1.64
N VAL A 29 4.70 -0.98 -0.87
CA VAL A 29 4.56 -2.38 -1.32
C VAL A 29 3.69 -2.39 -2.57
N LYS A 30 4.16 -3.08 -3.61
CA LYS A 30 3.42 -3.29 -4.85
C LYS A 30 4.13 -4.33 -5.71
N GLY A 31 3.38 -4.97 -6.58
CA GLY A 31 3.99 -5.70 -7.67
C GLY A 31 3.02 -6.05 -8.78
N THR A 32 3.50 -6.90 -9.68
CA THR A 32 2.81 -7.24 -10.93
C THR A 32 1.62 -8.14 -10.61
N ILE A 33 0.47 -7.86 -11.22
CA ILE A 33 -0.65 -8.79 -11.19
C ILE A 33 -0.33 -9.91 -12.18
N GLU A 34 -0.16 -11.14 -11.69
CA GLU A 34 0.18 -12.28 -12.54
C GLU A 34 -1.05 -12.82 -13.29
N SER A 35 -0.79 -13.66 -14.30
CA SER A 35 -1.86 -14.29 -15.08
C SER A 35 -2.76 -15.16 -14.19
N GLY A 36 -4.06 -14.87 -14.20
CA GLY A 36 -5.04 -15.57 -13.38
C GLY A 36 -5.21 -15.01 -11.96
N GLU A 37 -4.43 -14.00 -11.56
CA GLU A 37 -4.63 -13.29 -10.30
C GLU A 37 -5.65 -12.15 -10.43
N THR A 38 -6.48 -12.02 -9.41
CA THR A 38 -7.20 -10.76 -9.13
C THR A 38 -6.26 -9.75 -8.48
N PRO A 39 -6.56 -8.43 -8.55
CA PRO A 39 -5.76 -7.42 -7.85
C PRO A 39 -5.65 -7.67 -6.34
N SER A 40 -6.72 -8.17 -5.71
CA SER A 40 -6.71 -8.51 -4.28
C SER A 40 -5.76 -9.68 -3.97
N GLN A 41 -5.75 -10.72 -4.81
CA GLN A 41 -4.82 -11.85 -4.66
C GLN A 41 -3.37 -11.39 -4.81
N ALA A 42 -3.07 -10.62 -5.85
CA ALA A 42 -1.75 -10.04 -6.06
C ALA A 42 -1.33 -9.19 -4.86
N ALA A 43 -2.18 -8.28 -4.36
CA ALA A 43 -1.85 -7.45 -3.20
C ALA A 43 -1.49 -8.26 -1.93
N LEU A 44 -2.19 -9.37 -1.67
CA LEU A 44 -1.88 -10.24 -0.54
C LEU A 44 -0.60 -11.05 -0.76
N ARG A 45 -0.32 -11.48 -1.99
CA ARG A 45 0.94 -12.14 -2.36
C ARG A 45 2.12 -11.18 -2.15
N GLU A 46 2.03 -9.95 -2.64
CA GLU A 46 3.07 -8.92 -2.49
C GLU A 46 3.35 -8.57 -1.02
N LEU A 47 2.32 -8.49 -0.16
CA LEU A 47 2.52 -8.33 1.30
C LEU A 47 3.30 -9.50 1.91
N ARG A 48 3.07 -10.72 1.43
CA ARG A 48 3.80 -11.90 1.89
C ARG A 48 5.25 -11.88 1.40
N GLU A 49 5.46 -11.64 0.11
CA GLU A 49 6.75 -11.76 -0.55
C GLU A 49 7.69 -10.60 -0.19
N GLU A 50 7.22 -9.36 -0.30
CA GLU A 50 8.04 -8.17 -0.08
C GLU A 50 8.16 -7.79 1.40
N ALA A 51 7.15 -8.12 2.22
CA ALA A 51 7.07 -7.62 3.60
C ALA A 51 7.01 -8.71 4.68
N GLY A 52 6.88 -9.99 4.31
CA GLY A 52 6.77 -11.11 5.26
C GLY A 52 5.42 -11.16 5.99
N ILE A 53 4.40 -10.44 5.53
CA ILE A 53 3.10 -10.34 6.18
C ILE A 53 2.16 -11.42 5.63
N VAL A 54 2.00 -12.51 6.38
CA VAL A 54 1.28 -13.71 5.91
C VAL A 54 -0.23 -13.71 6.22
N HIS A 55 -0.66 -12.98 7.26
CA HIS A 55 -2.04 -12.97 7.77
C HIS A 55 -2.73 -11.62 7.54
N ALA A 56 -2.60 -11.08 6.33
CA ALA A 56 -3.36 -9.92 5.88
C ALA A 56 -4.65 -10.35 5.16
N ARG A 57 -5.66 -9.49 5.20
CA ARG A 57 -6.89 -9.61 4.40
C ARG A 57 -7.21 -8.31 3.69
N VAL A 58 -7.80 -8.41 2.49
CA VAL A 58 -8.34 -7.25 1.78
C VAL A 58 -9.70 -6.91 2.36
N VAL A 59 -9.87 -5.65 2.74
CA VAL A 59 -11.11 -5.08 3.29
C VAL A 59 -11.95 -4.47 2.18
N LYS A 60 -11.27 -3.82 1.23
CA LYS A 60 -11.94 -3.06 0.17
C LYS A 60 -11.02 -2.89 -1.04
N ASP A 61 -11.57 -3.14 -2.22
CA ASP A 61 -10.99 -2.67 -3.47
C ASP A 61 -11.30 -1.17 -3.61
N LEU A 62 -10.24 -0.36 -3.67
CA LEU A 62 -10.35 1.09 -3.83
C LEU A 62 -10.30 1.52 -5.29
N GLY A 63 -10.18 0.57 -6.22
CA GLY A 63 -10.20 0.73 -7.67
C GLY A 63 -8.85 1.03 -8.29
N GLU A 64 -8.90 1.37 -9.58
CA GLU A 64 -7.72 1.51 -10.44
C GLU A 64 -7.33 2.96 -10.73
N TRP A 65 -6.02 3.23 -10.81
CA TRP A 65 -5.42 4.51 -11.10
C TRP A 65 -4.37 4.39 -12.21
N GLU A 66 -4.41 5.29 -13.20
CA GLU A 66 -3.37 5.40 -14.22
C GLU A 66 -2.17 6.16 -13.66
N ALA A 67 -1.05 5.45 -13.47
CA ALA A 67 0.12 6.01 -12.79
C ALA A 67 0.86 7.08 -13.59
N GLY A 68 0.59 7.17 -14.90
CA GLY A 68 1.32 8.06 -15.82
C GLY A 68 2.83 7.81 -15.78
N TYR A 69 3.24 6.56 -15.56
CA TYR A 69 4.64 6.14 -15.46
C TYR A 69 4.77 4.75 -16.07
N GLN A 70 5.58 4.63 -17.13
CA GLN A 70 5.82 3.37 -17.84
C GLN A 70 4.54 2.60 -18.23
N GLY A 71 3.45 3.31 -18.53
CA GLY A 71 2.15 2.71 -18.88
C GLY A 71 1.48 1.90 -17.77
N GLN A 72 1.96 2.02 -16.52
CA GLN A 72 1.42 1.24 -15.41
C GLN A 72 0.04 1.75 -14.98
N ARG A 73 -0.85 0.81 -14.66
CA ARG A 73 -2.15 1.06 -14.03
C ARG A 73 -2.22 0.26 -12.73
N TRP A 74 -2.39 0.96 -11.63
CA TRP A 74 -2.34 0.38 -10.29
C TRP A 74 -3.75 0.16 -9.78
N SER A 75 -4.00 -0.97 -9.13
CA SER A 75 -5.20 -1.19 -8.32
C SER A 75 -4.84 -1.09 -6.85
N PHE A 76 -5.54 -0.26 -6.09
CA PHE A 76 -5.31 -0.06 -4.67
C PHE A 76 -6.20 -0.98 -3.85
N GLN A 77 -5.62 -1.78 -2.97
CA GLN A 77 -6.33 -2.74 -2.13
C GLN A 77 -6.16 -2.34 -0.67
N LEU A 78 -7.22 -1.92 0.02
CA LEU A 78 -7.16 -1.64 1.45
C LEU A 78 -7.00 -2.96 2.20
N CYS A 79 -5.92 -3.10 2.95
CA CYS A 79 -5.60 -4.30 3.69
C CYS A 79 -5.60 -4.04 5.20
N GLU A 80 -5.94 -5.08 5.95
CA GLU A 80 -5.85 -5.13 7.41
C GLU A 80 -5.14 -6.41 7.86
N VAL A 81 -4.59 -6.35 9.06
CA VAL A 81 -4.00 -7.48 9.79
C VAL A 81 -4.67 -7.56 11.15
N ASP A 82 -4.93 -8.77 11.63
CA ASP A 82 -5.64 -8.96 12.91
C ASP A 82 -4.73 -8.75 14.13
N VAL A 83 -3.40 -8.71 13.91
CA VAL A 83 -2.39 -8.51 14.95
C VAL A 83 -1.58 -7.26 14.64
N ARG A 84 -1.31 -6.45 15.68
CA ARG A 84 -0.41 -5.29 15.56
C ARG A 84 0.97 -5.74 15.11
N LEU A 85 1.45 -5.18 14.00
CA LEU A 85 2.79 -5.39 13.48
C LEU A 85 3.83 -4.52 14.21
N PRO A 86 5.12 -4.93 14.20
CA PRO A 86 6.20 -4.14 14.78
C PRO A 86 6.26 -2.70 14.24
N ASP A 87 6.84 -1.79 15.02
CA ASP A 87 7.00 -0.39 14.61
C ASP A 87 8.02 -0.22 13.46
N SER A 88 8.92 -1.19 13.29
CA SER A 88 9.78 -1.36 12.11
C SER A 88 10.32 -2.78 12.06
N TRP A 89 10.66 -3.28 10.88
CA TRP A 89 11.37 -4.54 10.69
C TRP A 89 12.13 -4.55 9.37
N THR A 90 13.07 -5.47 9.22
CA THR A 90 13.73 -5.73 7.94
C THR A 90 13.26 -7.07 7.40
N HIS A 91 12.95 -7.14 6.12
CA HIS A 91 12.55 -8.38 5.44
C HIS A 91 13.43 -8.63 4.22
N PHE A 92 13.80 -9.89 4.00
CA PHE A 92 14.47 -10.30 2.78
C PHE A 92 13.43 -10.67 1.72
N CYS A 93 13.22 -9.76 0.77
CA CYS A 93 12.41 -10.03 -0.41
C CYS A 93 13.26 -10.85 -1.39
N ALA A 94 12.81 -12.05 -1.76
CA ALA A 94 13.55 -12.94 -2.65
C ALA A 94 13.51 -12.50 -4.13
N ASP A 95 12.60 -11.59 -4.47
CA ASP A 95 12.38 -11.16 -5.84
C ASP A 95 13.52 -10.30 -6.39
N ASP A 96 13.64 -10.26 -7.72
CA ASP A 96 14.61 -9.45 -8.46
C ASP A 96 16.05 -9.55 -7.93
N GLY A 97 16.48 -10.76 -7.54
CA GLY A 97 17.84 -11.04 -7.11
C GLY A 97 18.08 -10.94 -5.60
N GLY A 98 17.03 -10.77 -4.79
CA GLY A 98 17.11 -10.86 -3.34
C GLY A 98 17.59 -9.57 -2.68
N GLN A 99 16.71 -8.88 -1.97
CA GLN A 99 17.00 -7.58 -1.37
C GLN A 99 16.44 -7.45 0.04
N LEU A 100 17.16 -6.74 0.90
CA LEU A 100 16.68 -6.38 2.24
C LEU A 100 15.91 -5.07 2.17
N PHE A 101 14.66 -5.09 2.62
CA PHE A 101 13.79 -3.93 2.71
C PHE A 101 13.55 -3.56 4.17
N ASP A 102 13.81 -2.30 4.51
CA ASP A 102 13.56 -1.76 5.85
C ASP A 102 12.18 -1.12 5.91
N PHE A 103 11.26 -1.75 6.64
CA PHE A 103 9.87 -1.34 6.79
C PHE A 103 9.67 -0.38 7.95
N PHE A 104 8.84 0.62 7.73
CA PHE A 104 8.47 1.63 8.72
C PHE A 104 7.10 2.23 8.44
N TRP A 105 6.49 2.81 9.47
CA TRP A 105 5.17 3.43 9.39
C TRP A 105 5.26 4.95 9.24
N ARG A 106 4.47 5.53 8.33
CA ARG A 106 4.32 6.99 8.17
C ARG A 106 2.87 7.40 8.35
N PRO A 107 2.55 8.49 9.08
CA PRO A 107 1.18 8.97 9.16
C PRO A 107 0.59 9.18 7.77
N LEU A 108 -0.63 8.68 7.55
CA LEU A 108 -1.27 8.68 6.24
C LEU A 108 -1.33 10.08 5.64
N LEU A 109 -1.46 11.13 6.47
CA LEU A 109 -1.58 12.53 6.04
C LEU A 109 -0.23 13.28 5.93
N SER A 110 0.89 12.69 6.36
CA SER A 110 2.23 13.30 6.24
C SER A 110 2.80 13.16 4.82
N ALA A 111 3.66 14.07 4.38
CA ALA A 111 4.31 13.95 3.07
C ALA A 111 4.97 12.56 2.87
N ALA A 112 5.07 12.12 1.61
CA ALA A 112 5.87 10.94 1.26
C ALA A 112 7.35 11.17 1.69
N PRO A 113 8.14 10.12 1.95
CA PRO A 113 9.57 10.29 2.25
C PRO A 113 10.29 11.02 1.11
N ASP A 114 11.20 11.93 1.45
CA ASP A 114 11.86 12.81 0.46
C ASP A 114 12.69 12.02 -0.56
N ASP A 115 13.23 10.87 -0.16
CA ASP A 115 14.01 9.98 -1.01
C ASP A 115 13.14 9.03 -1.86
N SER A 116 11.81 9.17 -1.84
CA SER A 116 10.92 8.37 -2.69
C SER A 116 10.76 8.97 -4.08
N HIS A 117 10.71 8.10 -5.10
CA HIS A 117 10.46 8.52 -6.49
C HIS A 117 9.10 9.25 -6.62
N PRO A 118 8.96 10.31 -7.45
CA PRO A 118 7.71 11.10 -7.61
C PRO A 118 6.44 10.30 -7.93
N LEU A 119 6.59 9.09 -8.46
CA LEU A 119 5.50 8.12 -8.61
C LEU A 119 4.79 7.83 -7.28
N TYR A 120 5.54 7.59 -6.20
CA TYR A 120 4.96 7.26 -4.89
C TYR A 120 4.31 8.46 -4.21
N HIS A 121 4.75 9.68 -4.51
CA HIS A 121 4.08 10.91 -4.06
C HIS A 121 2.68 11.02 -4.68
N ARG A 122 2.58 10.78 -5.99
CA ARG A 122 1.29 10.76 -6.72
C ARG A 122 0.41 9.60 -6.25
N ALA A 123 0.99 8.41 -6.06
CA ALA A 123 0.27 7.25 -5.54
C ALA A 123 -0.30 7.50 -4.14
N LEU A 124 0.48 8.13 -3.24
CA LEU A 124 0.01 8.50 -1.90
C LEU A 124 -1.14 9.51 -1.95
N ALA A 125 -1.05 10.53 -2.82
CA ALA A 125 -2.13 11.50 -3.00
C ALA A 125 -3.42 10.82 -3.49
N GLU A 126 -3.32 9.91 -4.45
CA GLU A 126 -4.45 9.18 -4.98
C GLU A 126 -5.04 8.18 -3.95
N ALA A 127 -4.18 7.48 -3.21
CA ALA A 127 -4.59 6.59 -2.13
C ALA A 127 -5.43 7.35 -1.08
N ARG A 128 -5.01 8.55 -0.68
CA ARG A 128 -5.78 9.40 0.24
C ARG A 128 -7.14 9.78 -0.30
N ARG A 129 -7.22 10.18 -1.57
CA ARG A 129 -8.48 10.55 -2.22
C ARG A 129 -9.47 9.39 -2.16
N ARG A 130 -9.03 8.18 -2.52
CA ARG A 130 -9.86 6.97 -2.52
C ARG A 130 -10.27 6.53 -1.12
N LEU A 131 -9.37 6.64 -0.14
CA LEU A 131 -9.67 6.33 1.25
C LEU A 131 -10.72 7.30 1.83
N ALA A 132 -10.66 8.58 1.46
CA ALA A 132 -11.65 9.58 1.86
C ALA A 132 -13.02 9.35 1.22
N GLU A 133 -13.07 8.96 -0.05
CA GLU A 133 -14.30 8.59 -0.77
C GLU A 133 -14.90 7.26 -0.29
N GLY A 134 -14.05 6.41 0.30
CA GLY A 134 -14.40 5.07 0.74
C GLY A 134 -14.85 4.94 2.20
N LEU A 135 -14.61 5.95 3.04
CA LEU A 135 -15.10 6.00 4.42
C LEU A 135 -16.48 6.67 4.44
N PRO A 136 -17.53 6.07 5.05
CA PRO A 136 -18.73 6.84 5.36
C PRO A 136 -18.35 8.03 6.24
N ALA A 137 -18.91 9.21 5.94
CA ALA A 137 -18.75 10.38 6.80
C ALA A 137 -19.07 9.97 8.24
N ALA A 138 -18.16 10.24 9.17
CA ALA A 138 -18.43 10.02 10.58
C ALA A 138 -19.74 10.74 10.92
N SER A 139 -20.75 9.97 11.32
CA SER A 139 -22.02 10.50 11.82
C SER A 139 -21.71 11.26 13.11
N GLY A 140 -21.45 12.56 12.96
CA GLY A 140 -21.44 13.49 14.07
C GLY A 140 -22.85 13.52 14.64
N ASN A 141 -23.04 12.81 15.75
CA ASN A 141 -24.24 12.96 16.55
C ASN A 141 -24.07 14.26 17.35
N GLU A 142 -24.63 15.36 16.83
CA GLU A 142 -24.89 16.56 17.63
C GLU A 142 -25.90 16.17 18.72
N GLU A 143 -25.42 15.98 19.94
CA GLU A 143 -26.26 16.02 21.13
C GLU A 143 -26.86 17.43 21.25
N ARG A 144 -28.14 17.56 20.88
CA ARG A 144 -28.98 18.63 21.41
C ARG A 144 -29.43 18.22 22.81
N ILE A 145 -28.90 18.92 23.82
CA ILE A 145 -29.54 19.13 25.11
C ILE A 145 -30.51 20.30 24.96
#